data_AF-A0A519IF09-F1
#
_entry.id   AF-A0A519IF09-F1
#
_cell.length_a   1.000
_cell.length_b   1.000
_cell.length_c   1.000
_cell.angle_alpha   90.00
_cell.angle_beta   90.00
_cell.angle_gamma   90.00
#
_symmetry.space_group_name_H-M   'P 1'
#
loop_
_entity.id
_entity.type
_entity.pdbx_description
1 polymer ?
#
loop_
_entity_poly.entity_id
_entity_poly.type
_entity_poly.pdbx_seq_one_letter_code
_entity_poly.pdbx_strand_id
1 'polypeptide(L)'
;MRSTLWTGALLWAMFAAPVSAQQLPAAAASAVPDTSPLPPTMVMALLDAALQQLKSSTVPEKTISAAVDDASGQALVLVMKGDARGALDALKPLEQYAPLKYFPCIRVQAGLTAAHRQLGDTARAEVSQTNVRLLGQLFAQGKSADAPIKVQHQVQVGDVMMLGGGNPKDIRFETTKDGRRLLVLEFADEANRRYLELPQAPRAERRVQRYAPLPQDGMSDEMRAAIADGAQMLERFLGSKDFNYVRLEREVRAAIESADRFVADGESTHALARLQALAEIRALDEIPHVPLLSRLSFLQGEVGSRAEQQRLRMRLFGLQQAIGAKGDGLSFETAIEVPFITIESDWLADRKLQRERQSLVPHAGRSYDVLDVVDEQGNKSKRYFDVTRLLALRMAGFGAKP
;
A
#
# COMPACT_ATOMS: atom_id res chain seq x y z
N MET A 1 18.14 -16.10 3.25
CA MET A 1 16.75 -15.93 2.79
C MET A 1 16.09 -14.81 3.58
N ARG A 2 16.06 -13.59 3.03
CA ARG A 2 15.38 -12.42 3.63
C ARG A 2 14.50 -11.80 2.54
N SER A 3 13.21 -12.15 2.51
CA SER A 3 12.20 -11.52 1.64
C SER A 3 11.00 -10.98 2.43
N THR A 4 11.18 -10.68 3.71
CA THR A 4 10.08 -10.37 4.65
C THR A 4 9.70 -8.89 4.76
N LEU A 5 10.19 -7.98 3.89
CA LEU A 5 10.02 -6.53 4.08
C LEU A 5 8.98 -5.83 3.18
N TRP A 6 8.32 -6.52 2.25
CA TRP A 6 7.52 -5.83 1.22
C TRP A 6 6.09 -5.43 1.63
N THR A 7 5.49 -6.02 2.66
CA THR A 7 4.05 -5.82 2.96
C THR A 7 3.71 -4.68 3.92
N GLY A 8 4.70 -4.00 4.53
CA GLY A 8 4.43 -3.01 5.60
C GLY A 8 4.05 -1.60 5.13
N ALA A 9 4.64 -1.11 4.03
CA ALA A 9 4.56 0.31 3.68
C ALA A 9 3.33 0.70 2.81
N LEU A 10 2.65 -0.26 2.19
CA LEU A 10 1.60 -0.02 1.18
C LEU A 10 0.16 0.01 1.73
N LEU A 11 -0.04 -0.20 3.03
CA LEU A 11 -1.37 -0.42 3.63
C LEU A 11 -2.03 0.83 4.26
N TRP A 12 -1.41 2.02 4.16
CA TRP A 12 -1.85 3.20 4.95
C TRP A 12 -2.71 4.25 4.23
N ALA A 13 -2.91 4.15 2.91
CA ALA A 13 -3.75 5.10 2.17
C ALA A 13 -5.19 4.55 2.01
N MET A 14 -6.02 4.68 3.04
CA MET A 14 -7.47 4.41 2.91
C MET A 14 -8.34 5.37 3.71
N PHE A 15 -9.47 5.72 3.07
CA PHE A 15 -10.69 6.35 3.56
C PHE A 15 -10.75 7.89 3.57
N ALA A 16 -11.25 8.44 2.45
CA ALA A 16 -12.08 9.65 2.43
C ALA A 16 -13.34 9.33 1.60
N ALA A 17 -14.53 9.52 2.19
CA ALA A 17 -15.79 9.55 1.45
C ALA A 17 -15.84 10.81 0.55
N PRO A 18 -16.63 10.84 -0.53
CA PRO A 18 -16.85 12.07 -1.29
C PRO A 18 -17.52 13.11 -0.39
N VAL A 19 -16.75 14.09 0.08
CA VAL A 19 -17.28 15.27 0.75
C VAL A 19 -17.76 16.22 -0.33
N SER A 20 -19.05 16.57 -0.32
CA SER A 20 -19.57 17.67 -1.15
C SER A 20 -18.79 18.94 -0.85
N ALA A 21 -18.11 19.46 -1.88
CA ALA A 21 -17.29 20.66 -1.78
C ALA A 21 -18.13 21.86 -1.33
N GLN A 22 -17.88 22.34 -0.11
CA GLN A 22 -18.22 23.71 0.25
C GLN A 22 -17.26 24.64 -0.50
N GLN A 23 -17.81 25.50 -1.35
CA GLN A 23 -17.06 26.47 -2.13
C GLN A 23 -16.35 27.46 -1.21
N LEU A 24 -15.02 27.38 -1.14
CA LEU A 24 -14.18 28.47 -0.68
C LEU A 24 -14.18 29.59 -1.74
N PRO A 25 -14.06 30.87 -1.33
CA PRO A 25 -14.10 31.99 -2.26
C PRO A 25 -12.89 31.93 -3.21
N ALA A 26 -13.18 31.72 -4.49
CA ALA A 26 -12.21 31.82 -5.58
C ALA A 26 -11.79 33.30 -5.74
N ALA A 27 -10.73 33.70 -5.03
CA ALA A 27 -10.11 35.00 -5.22
C ALA A 27 -8.97 34.89 -6.26
N ALA A 28 -9.20 35.54 -7.40
CA ALA A 28 -8.24 36.00 -8.40
C ALA A 28 -7.36 34.94 -9.12
N ALA A 29 -7.92 34.30 -10.14
CA ALA A 29 -7.14 33.63 -11.19
C ALA A 29 -7.77 33.85 -12.57
N SER A 30 -7.66 35.07 -13.12
CA SER A 30 -7.84 35.29 -14.56
C SER A 30 -7.18 36.59 -15.02
N ALA A 31 -5.87 36.52 -15.23
CA ALA A 31 -5.14 37.41 -16.13
C ALA A 31 -3.95 36.60 -16.66
N VAL A 32 -3.78 36.57 -17.99
CA VAL A 32 -2.74 35.78 -18.68
C VAL A 32 -1.37 36.07 -18.05
N PRO A 33 -0.67 35.08 -17.45
CA PRO A 33 0.55 35.36 -16.73
C PRO A 33 1.74 35.35 -17.68
N ASP A 34 2.65 36.29 -17.41
CA ASP A 34 4.01 36.36 -17.90
C ASP A 34 4.66 34.96 -17.93
N THR A 35 5.05 34.52 -19.13
CA THR A 35 5.72 33.23 -19.39
C THR A 35 7.20 33.27 -19.03
N SER A 36 7.69 34.43 -18.56
CA SER A 36 9.07 34.57 -18.12
C SER A 36 9.32 33.70 -16.88
N PRO A 37 10.42 32.91 -16.86
CA PRO A 37 10.80 32.15 -15.68
C PRO A 37 11.07 33.12 -14.54
N LEU A 38 10.34 32.96 -13.43
CA LEU A 38 10.60 33.73 -12.22
C LEU A 38 11.98 33.39 -11.67
N PRO A 39 12.68 34.33 -11.01
CA PRO A 39 13.92 34.04 -10.34
C PRO A 39 13.72 32.95 -9.27
N PRO A 40 14.70 32.05 -9.04
CA PRO A 40 14.55 30.92 -8.12
C PRO A 40 14.09 31.31 -6.72
N THR A 41 14.53 32.47 -6.21
CA THR A 41 14.13 33.00 -4.90
C THR A 41 12.63 33.31 -4.82
N MET A 42 12.03 33.84 -5.88
CA MET A 42 10.58 34.07 -5.95
C MET A 42 9.81 32.75 -6.10
N VAL A 43 10.33 31.79 -6.87
CA VAL A 43 9.70 30.47 -6.98
C VAL A 43 9.68 29.76 -5.63
N MET A 44 10.76 29.83 -4.87
CA MET A 44 10.82 29.31 -3.51
C MET A 44 9.82 29.98 -2.58
N ALA A 45 9.70 31.32 -2.63
CA ALA A 45 8.70 32.03 -1.84
C ALA A 45 7.26 31.62 -2.20
N LEU A 46 6.98 31.36 -3.48
CA LEU A 46 5.67 30.88 -3.94
C LEU A 46 5.40 29.42 -3.54
N LEU A 47 6.41 28.56 -3.60
CA LEU A 47 6.34 27.20 -3.06
C LEU A 47 6.08 27.23 -1.56
N ASP A 48 6.75 28.10 -0.82
CA ASP A 48 6.51 28.31 0.61
C ASP A 48 5.10 28.82 0.89
N ALA A 49 4.59 29.77 0.09
CA ALA A 49 3.21 30.24 0.20
C ALA A 49 2.20 29.11 -0.05
N ALA A 50 2.41 28.29 -1.09
CA ALA A 50 1.58 27.12 -1.36
C ALA A 50 1.64 26.08 -0.23
N LEU A 51 2.82 25.86 0.35
CA LEU A 51 2.99 25.01 1.53
C LEU A 51 2.23 25.55 2.74
N GLN A 52 2.25 26.87 2.98
CA GLN A 52 1.48 27.49 4.07
C GLN A 52 -0.04 27.42 3.83
N GLN A 53 -0.48 27.54 2.58
CA GLN A 53 -1.89 27.34 2.21
C GLN A 53 -2.35 25.92 2.53
N LEU A 54 -1.57 24.89 2.19
CA LEU A 54 -1.89 23.50 2.53
C LEU A 54 -1.94 23.28 4.05
N LYS A 55 -1.02 23.87 4.80
CA LYS A 55 -0.99 23.80 6.28
C LYS A 55 -2.21 24.42 6.94
N SER A 56 -2.70 25.52 6.38
CA SER A 56 -3.85 26.26 6.92
C SER A 56 -5.19 25.72 6.43
N SER A 57 -5.18 24.71 5.56
CA SER A 57 -6.39 24.06 5.08
C SER A 57 -7.16 23.38 6.21
N THR A 58 -8.47 23.56 6.24
CA THR A 58 -9.37 22.82 7.12
C THR A 58 -9.67 21.40 6.60
N VAL A 59 -9.23 21.08 5.37
CA VAL A 59 -9.41 19.77 4.78
C VAL A 59 -8.47 18.76 5.46
N PRO A 60 -8.96 17.59 5.88
CA PRO A 60 -8.09 16.57 6.48
C PRO A 60 -6.91 16.20 5.56
N GLU A 61 -5.70 16.11 6.14
CA GLU A 61 -4.47 15.75 5.42
C GLU A 61 -4.62 14.48 4.57
N LYS A 62 -5.35 13.48 5.07
CA LYS A 62 -5.64 12.23 4.36
C LYS A 62 -6.40 12.46 3.06
N THR A 63 -7.36 13.39 3.06
CA THR A 63 -8.15 13.74 1.87
C THR A 63 -7.27 14.42 0.82
N ILE A 64 -6.42 15.35 1.23
CA ILE A 64 -5.46 16.00 0.33
C ILE A 64 -4.48 14.97 -0.23
N SER A 65 -3.91 14.10 0.63
CA SER A 65 -2.98 13.05 0.22
C SER A 65 -3.60 12.11 -0.81
N ALA A 66 -4.84 11.65 -0.57
CA ALA A 66 -5.57 10.79 -1.50
C ALA A 66 -5.85 11.49 -2.82
N ALA A 67 -6.28 12.75 -2.81
CA ALA A 67 -6.55 13.52 -4.02
C ALA A 67 -5.26 13.74 -4.84
N VAL A 68 -4.14 14.06 -4.19
CA VAL A 68 -2.84 14.24 -4.87
C VAL A 68 -2.36 12.92 -5.47
N ASP A 69 -2.40 11.82 -4.71
CA ASP A 69 -1.98 10.51 -5.21
C ASP A 69 -2.84 10.08 -6.41
N ASP A 70 -4.17 10.27 -6.30
CA ASP A 70 -5.10 9.96 -7.39
C ASP A 70 -4.83 10.84 -8.63
N ALA A 71 -4.94 12.15 -8.52
CA ALA A 71 -4.72 13.06 -9.64
C ALA A 71 -3.35 12.85 -10.31
N SER A 72 -2.27 12.73 -9.54
CA SER A 72 -0.91 12.60 -10.09
C SER A 72 -0.66 11.28 -10.81
N GLY A 73 -1.10 10.14 -10.27
CA GLY A 73 -0.92 8.88 -10.99
C GLY A 73 -1.91 8.69 -12.15
N GLN A 74 -3.12 9.27 -12.11
CA GLN A 74 -3.99 9.29 -13.28
C GLN A 74 -3.35 10.11 -14.41
N ALA A 75 -2.82 11.29 -14.09
CA ALA A 75 -2.12 12.13 -15.04
C ALA A 75 -0.92 11.41 -15.67
N LEU A 76 -0.13 10.67 -14.89
CA LEU A 76 0.99 9.88 -15.41
C LEU A 76 0.52 8.82 -16.42
N VAL A 77 -0.53 8.07 -16.10
CA VAL A 77 -1.10 7.06 -17.02
C VAL A 77 -1.59 7.70 -18.32
N LEU A 78 -2.24 8.87 -18.24
CA LEU A 78 -2.74 9.59 -19.42
C LEU A 78 -1.61 10.11 -20.30
N VAL A 79 -0.55 10.67 -19.70
CA VAL A 79 0.69 11.05 -20.41
C VAL A 79 1.31 9.85 -21.12
N MET A 80 1.40 8.68 -20.48
CA MET A 80 1.95 7.47 -21.10
C MET A 80 1.11 6.99 -22.30
N LYS A 81 -0.19 7.28 -22.30
CA LYS A 81 -1.12 7.00 -23.42
C LYS A 81 -1.11 8.10 -24.50
N GLY A 82 -0.33 9.16 -24.33
CA GLY A 82 -0.31 10.32 -25.24
C GLY A 82 -1.50 11.28 -25.07
N ASP A 83 -2.33 11.10 -24.03
CA ASP A 83 -3.45 12.00 -23.71
C ASP A 83 -3.01 13.11 -22.74
N ALA A 84 -2.23 14.04 -23.26
CA ALA A 84 -1.69 15.15 -22.47
C ALA A 84 -2.78 16.11 -21.95
N ARG A 85 -3.91 16.27 -22.67
CA ARG A 85 -5.03 17.12 -22.22
C ARG A 85 -5.76 16.47 -21.06
N GLY A 86 -6.10 15.18 -21.18
CA GLY A 86 -6.68 14.42 -20.08
C GLY A 86 -5.80 14.44 -18.84
N ALA A 87 -4.47 14.39 -19.00
CA ALA A 87 -3.55 14.51 -17.87
C ALA A 87 -3.62 15.85 -17.15
N LEU A 88 -3.72 16.98 -17.88
CA LEU A 88 -3.91 18.30 -17.28
C LEU A 88 -5.28 18.39 -16.58
N ASP A 89 -6.34 17.85 -17.20
CA ASP A 89 -7.68 17.82 -16.62
C ASP A 89 -7.73 16.98 -15.34
N ALA A 90 -6.98 15.86 -15.28
CA ALA A 90 -6.86 15.03 -14.08
C ALA A 90 -6.15 15.75 -12.92
N LEU A 91 -5.22 16.67 -13.21
CA LEU A 91 -4.51 17.46 -12.19
C LEU A 91 -5.32 18.68 -11.72
N LYS A 92 -6.19 19.23 -12.57
CA LYS A 92 -6.95 20.47 -12.30
C LYS A 92 -7.72 20.48 -10.97
N PRO A 93 -8.35 19.39 -10.50
CA PRO A 93 -9.00 19.37 -9.20
C PRO A 93 -8.09 19.72 -8.01
N LEU A 94 -6.76 19.62 -8.15
CA LEU A 94 -5.82 19.97 -7.09
C LEU A 94 -5.71 21.49 -6.87
N GLU A 95 -6.16 22.33 -7.81
CA GLU A 95 -6.15 23.79 -7.66
C GLU A 95 -6.98 24.28 -6.46
N GLN A 96 -7.92 23.47 -5.98
CA GLN A 96 -8.68 23.75 -4.76
C GLN A 96 -7.80 23.76 -3.50
N TYR A 97 -6.65 23.07 -3.53
CA TYR A 97 -5.73 22.97 -2.39
C TYR A 97 -4.56 23.94 -2.50
N ALA A 98 -3.98 24.06 -3.69
CA ALA A 98 -2.91 25.01 -4.01
C ALA A 98 -2.82 25.21 -5.54
N PRO A 99 -2.35 26.37 -6.03
CA PRO A 99 -2.19 26.59 -7.47
C PRO A 99 -1.28 25.56 -8.15
N LEU A 100 -1.72 24.94 -9.25
CA LEU A 100 -0.97 23.89 -9.94
C LEU A 100 0.44 24.32 -10.36
N LYS A 101 0.59 25.57 -10.81
CA LYS A 101 1.88 26.16 -11.20
C LYS A 101 2.94 26.10 -10.07
N TYR A 102 2.52 26.04 -8.81
CA TYR A 102 3.42 26.00 -7.65
C TYR A 102 3.02 24.90 -6.65
N PHE A 103 2.34 23.85 -7.12
CA PHE A 103 1.90 22.77 -6.26
C PHE A 103 3.13 22.05 -5.68
N PRO A 104 3.25 21.93 -4.34
CA PRO A 104 4.47 21.47 -3.69
C PRO A 104 4.58 19.93 -3.64
N CYS A 105 4.43 19.29 -4.80
CA CYS A 105 4.58 17.85 -4.97
C CYS A 105 5.34 17.56 -6.27
N ILE A 106 6.40 16.75 -6.18
CA ILE A 106 7.26 16.45 -7.32
C ILE A 106 6.48 15.70 -8.40
N ARG A 107 5.65 14.72 -8.02
CA ARG A 107 4.82 13.96 -8.97
C ARG A 107 3.86 14.85 -9.76
N VAL A 108 3.22 15.82 -9.10
CA VAL A 108 2.34 16.79 -9.77
C VAL A 108 3.13 17.63 -10.77
N GLN A 109 4.27 18.20 -10.36
CA GLN A 109 5.10 19.03 -11.25
C GLN A 109 5.72 18.21 -12.40
N ALA A 110 6.10 16.96 -12.16
CA ALA A 110 6.57 16.05 -13.21
C ALA A 110 5.46 15.71 -14.22
N GLY A 111 4.24 15.45 -13.74
CA GLY A 111 3.05 15.25 -14.59
C GLY A 111 2.75 16.46 -15.46
N LEU A 112 2.74 17.67 -14.88
CA LEU A 112 2.58 18.93 -15.62
C LEU A 112 3.67 19.12 -16.68
N THR A 113 4.93 18.86 -16.31
CA THR A 113 6.07 18.95 -17.23
C THR A 113 5.88 18.06 -18.45
N ALA A 114 5.52 16.78 -18.23
CA ALA A 114 5.36 15.81 -19.30
C ALA A 114 4.15 16.13 -20.20
N ALA A 115 3.02 16.50 -19.61
CA ALA A 115 1.83 16.90 -20.35
C ALA A 115 2.08 18.16 -21.21
N HIS A 116 2.70 19.20 -20.65
CA HIS A 116 3.02 20.42 -21.41
C HIS A 116 4.01 20.15 -22.55
N ARG A 117 5.03 19.29 -22.35
CA ARG A 117 5.95 18.88 -23.43
C ARG A 117 5.21 18.20 -24.58
N GLN A 118 4.31 17.26 -24.28
CA GLN A 118 3.53 16.57 -25.31
C GLN A 118 2.60 17.51 -26.10
N LEU A 119 2.14 18.60 -25.49
CA LEU A 119 1.33 19.64 -26.15
C LEU A 119 2.16 20.69 -26.90
N GLY A 120 3.50 20.62 -26.85
CA GLY A 120 4.39 21.61 -27.45
C GLY A 120 4.52 22.93 -26.65
N ASP A 121 4.01 22.99 -25.42
CA ASP A 121 4.11 24.16 -24.54
C ASP A 121 5.42 24.12 -23.73
N THR A 122 6.53 24.42 -24.42
CA THR A 122 7.89 24.32 -23.86
C THR A 122 8.11 25.29 -22.70
N ALA A 123 7.51 26.47 -22.74
CA ALA A 123 7.63 27.47 -21.68
C ALA A 123 7.02 26.98 -20.37
N ARG A 124 5.78 26.46 -20.38
CA ARG A 124 5.16 25.93 -19.16
C ARG A 124 5.84 24.66 -18.67
N ALA A 125 6.30 23.80 -19.59
CA ALA A 125 7.08 22.63 -19.23
C ALA A 125 8.37 23.00 -18.47
N GLU A 126 9.08 24.05 -18.89
CA GLU A 126 10.32 24.48 -18.22
C GLU A 126 10.06 25.06 -16.82
N VAL A 127 8.94 25.76 -16.63
CA VAL A 127 8.51 26.24 -15.31
C VAL A 127 8.27 25.06 -14.37
N SER A 128 7.47 24.07 -14.77
CA SER A 128 7.21 22.88 -13.95
C SER A 128 8.48 22.05 -13.72
N GLN A 129 9.35 21.92 -14.71
CA GLN A 129 10.64 21.24 -14.56
C GLN A 129 11.56 21.94 -13.56
N THR A 130 11.53 23.28 -13.54
CA THR A 130 12.26 24.09 -12.55
C THR A 130 11.71 23.86 -11.15
N ASN A 131 10.39 23.79 -10.98
CA ASN A 131 9.78 23.44 -9.70
C ASN A 131 10.17 22.03 -9.23
N VAL A 132 10.21 21.03 -10.13
CA VAL A 132 10.72 19.68 -9.80
C VAL A 132 12.13 19.76 -9.21
N ARG A 133 13.03 20.54 -9.83
CA ARG A 133 14.41 20.71 -9.34
C ARG A 133 14.45 21.37 -7.96
N LEU A 134 13.68 22.44 -7.76
CA LEU A 134 13.65 23.18 -6.50
C LEU A 134 13.06 22.34 -5.35
N LEU A 135 11.94 21.64 -5.61
CA LEU A 135 11.39 20.67 -4.67
C LEU A 135 12.39 19.53 -4.38
N GLY A 136 13.13 19.08 -5.41
CA GLY A 136 14.22 18.13 -5.25
C GLY A 136 15.31 18.62 -4.30
N GLN A 137 15.73 19.88 -4.42
CA GLN A 137 16.71 20.51 -3.52
C GLN A 137 16.17 20.66 -2.09
N LEU A 138 14.90 21.02 -1.94
CA LEU A 138 14.22 21.08 -0.64
C LEU A 138 14.17 19.71 0.03
N PHE A 139 13.79 18.67 -0.70
CA PHE A 139 13.68 17.30 -0.19
C PHE A 139 15.04 16.58 -0.09
N ALA A 140 16.10 17.12 -0.67
CA ALA A 140 17.48 16.68 -0.43
C ALA A 140 18.05 17.15 0.92
N GLN A 141 17.32 18.04 1.62
CA GLN A 141 17.59 18.40 3.02
C GLN A 141 17.21 17.21 3.94
N GLY A 142 17.10 17.39 5.26
CA GLY A 142 16.72 16.26 6.14
C GLY A 142 17.82 15.25 6.39
N LYS A 143 19.11 15.63 6.28
CA LYS A 143 20.22 14.70 6.53
C LYS A 143 20.48 14.44 8.02
N SER A 144 19.85 15.20 8.91
CA SER A 144 19.96 15.05 10.36
C SER A 144 18.61 15.23 11.05
N ALA A 145 18.49 14.69 12.26
CA ALA A 145 17.30 14.84 13.11
C ALA A 145 17.05 16.30 13.54
N ASP A 146 18.09 17.13 13.58
CA ASP A 146 17.97 18.55 13.96
C ASP A 146 17.39 19.41 12.82
N ALA A 147 17.54 18.98 11.58
CA ALA A 147 17.04 19.66 10.40
C ALA A 147 16.22 18.72 9.50
N PRO A 148 15.09 18.17 9.98
CA PRO A 148 14.27 17.24 9.21
C PRO A 148 13.51 17.95 8.08
N ILE A 149 13.12 17.19 7.06
CA ILE A 149 12.21 17.65 6.01
C ILE A 149 10.81 17.76 6.61
N LYS A 150 10.20 18.94 6.53
CA LYS A 150 8.82 19.15 6.98
C LYS A 150 7.84 18.72 5.89
N VAL A 151 7.33 17.51 6.01
CA VAL A 151 6.31 16.96 5.13
C VAL A 151 4.95 17.58 5.46
N GLN A 152 4.17 17.89 4.43
CA GLN A 152 2.82 18.46 4.54
C GLN A 152 1.72 17.44 4.30
N HIS A 153 2.02 16.44 3.49
CA HIS A 153 1.10 15.35 3.17
C HIS A 153 1.88 14.09 2.81
N GLN A 154 1.27 12.94 3.02
CA GLN A 154 1.97 11.64 2.93
C GLN A 154 2.61 11.38 1.56
N VAL A 155 2.04 11.92 0.47
CA VAL A 155 2.61 11.75 -0.88
C VAL A 155 4.03 12.30 -1.00
N GLN A 156 4.40 13.34 -0.24
CA GLN A 156 5.77 13.88 -0.25
C GLN A 156 6.78 12.91 0.36
N VAL A 157 6.37 11.96 1.22
CA VAL A 157 7.25 10.88 1.65
C VAL A 157 7.68 10.04 0.45
N GLY A 158 6.73 9.76 -0.46
CA GLY A 158 7.02 9.08 -1.72
C GLY A 158 7.93 9.89 -2.65
N ASP A 159 7.79 11.21 -2.67
CA ASP A 159 8.70 12.10 -3.41
C ASP A 159 10.14 12.02 -2.84
N VAL A 160 10.29 12.02 -1.51
CA VAL A 160 11.59 11.86 -0.84
C VAL A 160 12.20 10.49 -1.12
N MET A 161 11.41 9.42 -1.10
CA MET A 161 11.85 8.06 -1.47
C MET A 161 12.36 8.01 -2.91
N MET A 162 11.62 8.58 -3.85
CA MET A 162 12.02 8.65 -5.26
C MET A 162 13.37 9.37 -5.44
N LEU A 163 13.58 10.49 -4.75
CA LEU A 163 14.85 11.23 -4.79
C LEU A 163 16.02 10.50 -4.10
N GLY A 164 15.74 9.67 -3.09
CA GLY A 164 16.72 8.84 -2.39
C GLY A 164 17.23 7.64 -3.19
N GLY A 165 16.78 7.46 -4.44
CA GLY A 165 17.17 6.35 -5.30
C GLY A 165 16.29 5.11 -5.15
N GLY A 166 15.05 5.25 -4.65
CA GLY A 166 14.05 4.18 -4.65
C GLY A 166 13.56 3.80 -3.25
N ASN A 167 13.43 2.50 -2.99
CA ASN A 167 12.90 2.01 -1.73
C ASN A 167 13.98 2.04 -0.63
N PRO A 168 13.69 2.63 0.54
CA PRO A 168 14.61 2.56 1.68
C PRO A 168 14.77 1.11 2.16
N LYS A 169 15.97 0.75 2.63
CA LYS A 169 16.26 -0.53 3.28
C LYS A 169 15.60 -0.63 4.66
N ASP A 170 15.35 0.50 5.31
CA ASP A 170 14.65 0.58 6.60
C ASP A 170 13.78 1.84 6.69
N ILE A 171 12.62 1.69 7.33
CA ILE A 171 11.68 2.77 7.62
C ILE A 171 11.29 2.63 9.08
N ARG A 172 11.64 3.63 9.88
CA ARG A 172 11.36 3.61 11.33
C ARG A 172 11.00 4.99 11.86
N PHE A 173 10.45 5.03 13.05
CA PHE A 173 10.25 6.27 13.79
C PHE A 173 11.34 6.44 14.85
N GLU A 174 11.94 7.62 14.90
CA GLU A 174 12.83 8.04 15.97
C GLU A 174 12.20 9.18 16.76
N THR A 175 12.27 9.10 18.08
CA THR A 175 11.87 10.21 18.96
C THR A 175 13.13 10.99 19.33
N THR A 176 13.16 12.26 18.97
CA THR A 176 14.28 13.16 19.30
C THR A 176 14.30 13.51 20.78
N LYS A 177 15.39 14.12 21.26
CA LYS A 177 15.56 14.50 22.68
C LYS A 177 14.48 15.48 23.16
N ASP A 178 13.96 16.31 22.26
CA ASP A 178 12.86 17.26 22.51
C ASP A 178 11.46 16.65 22.28
N GLY A 179 11.36 15.33 22.08
CA GLY A 179 10.10 14.61 21.99
C GLY A 179 9.41 14.67 20.62
N ARG A 180 10.02 15.30 19.61
CA ARG A 180 9.51 15.23 18.23
C ARG A 180 9.67 13.81 17.70
N ARG A 181 8.68 13.35 16.92
CA ARG A 181 8.72 12.04 16.30
C ARG A 181 8.98 12.19 14.80
N LEU A 182 10.12 11.67 14.36
CA LEU A 182 10.58 11.77 12.98
C LEU A 182 10.45 10.41 12.30
N LEU A 183 10.01 10.41 11.05
CA LEU A 183 10.13 9.28 10.15
C LEU A 183 11.56 9.26 9.59
N VAL A 184 12.27 8.16 9.79
CA VAL A 184 13.62 7.95 9.30
C VAL A 184 13.56 6.96 8.15
N LEU A 185 14.02 7.42 6.99
CA LEU A 185 14.20 6.60 5.80
C LEU A 185 15.69 6.30 5.66
N GLU A 186 16.05 5.03 5.78
CA GLU A 186 17.42 4.58 5.57
C GLU A 186 17.50 3.88 4.21
N PHE A 187 18.35 4.37 3.31
CA PHE A 187 18.53 3.79 1.98
C PHE A 187 19.75 2.87 1.94
N ALA A 188 20.00 2.21 0.81
CA ALA A 188 21.18 1.36 0.63
C ALA A 188 22.49 2.13 0.90
N ASP A 189 22.56 3.36 0.38
CA ASP A 189 23.59 4.33 0.74
C ASP A 189 23.16 5.12 1.98
N GLU A 190 23.92 5.00 3.07
CA GLU A 190 23.63 5.71 4.32
C GLU A 190 23.77 7.22 4.19
N ALA A 191 24.55 7.72 3.22
CA ALA A 191 24.59 9.15 2.91
C ALA A 191 23.23 9.67 2.39
N ASN A 192 22.35 8.76 1.96
CA ASN A 192 20.99 9.06 1.57
C ASN A 192 19.96 8.93 2.70
N ARG A 193 20.36 8.72 3.95
CA ARG A 193 19.44 8.77 5.09
C ARG A 193 18.66 10.09 5.12
N ARG A 194 17.36 10.01 5.36
CA ARG A 194 16.47 11.18 5.47
C ARG A 194 15.66 11.13 6.76
N TYR A 195 15.51 12.29 7.38
CA TYR A 195 14.66 12.55 8.54
C TYR A 195 13.50 13.41 8.08
N LEU A 196 12.27 12.96 8.33
CA LEU A 196 11.06 13.63 7.92
C LEU A 196 10.20 13.91 9.15
N GLU A 197 9.77 15.15 9.31
CA GLU A 197 8.79 15.58 10.28
C GLU A 197 7.41 15.53 9.62
N LEU A 198 6.55 14.64 10.11
CA LEU A 198 5.19 14.47 9.60
C LEU A 198 4.23 15.43 10.32
N PRO A 199 3.23 16.01 9.64
CA PRO A 199 2.33 17.00 10.25
C PRO A 199 1.48 16.40 11.37
N GLN A 200 1.17 15.10 11.24
CA GLN A 200 0.75 14.26 12.34
C GLN A 200 1.68 13.06 12.39
N ALA A 201 2.41 12.88 13.50
CA ALA A 201 3.09 11.62 13.74
C ALA A 201 2.02 10.52 13.63
N PRO A 202 2.12 9.56 12.69
CA PRO A 202 1.12 8.53 12.55
C PRO A 202 1.00 7.88 13.91
N ARG A 203 -0.20 7.94 14.51
CA ARG A 203 -0.46 7.49 15.89
C ARG A 203 0.35 6.24 16.13
N ALA A 204 1.25 6.29 17.14
CA ALA A 204 2.28 5.30 17.47
C ALA A 204 1.92 3.98 16.84
N GLU A 205 2.66 3.56 15.80
CA GLU A 205 2.31 2.46 14.90
C GLU A 205 1.58 1.38 15.70
N ARG A 206 0.25 1.49 15.74
CA ARG A 206 -0.54 0.30 15.97
C ARG A 206 -0.28 -0.37 14.65
N ARG A 207 0.77 -1.22 14.64
CA ARG A 207 0.83 -2.33 13.71
C ARG A 207 -0.56 -2.91 13.83
N VAL A 208 -1.41 -2.57 12.87
CA VAL A 208 -2.73 -3.13 12.78
C VAL A 208 -2.38 -4.58 12.51
N GLN A 209 -2.43 -5.38 13.57
CA GLN A 209 -2.29 -6.81 13.45
C GLN A 209 -3.36 -7.18 12.44
N ARG A 210 -2.94 -7.56 11.22
CA ARG A 210 -3.83 -7.71 10.07
C ARG A 210 -4.94 -8.70 10.38
N TYR A 211 -4.60 -9.67 11.22
CA TYR A 211 -5.49 -10.73 11.71
C TYR A 211 -6.03 -10.46 13.13
N ALA A 212 -5.90 -9.27 13.70
CA ALA A 212 -6.67 -8.91 14.88
C ALA A 212 -8.03 -8.39 14.43
N PRO A 213 -9.14 -9.00 14.89
CA PRO A 213 -10.47 -8.51 14.61
C PRO A 213 -10.60 -7.07 15.07
N LEU A 214 -10.98 -6.19 14.16
CA LEU A 214 -11.32 -4.82 14.48
C LEU A 214 -12.73 -4.76 15.07
N PRO A 215 -12.99 -3.89 16.05
CA PRO A 215 -14.35 -3.62 16.52
C PRO A 215 -15.22 -3.17 15.34
N GLN A 216 -16.42 -3.76 15.21
CA GLN A 216 -17.34 -3.42 14.12
C GLN A 216 -17.98 -2.03 14.32
N ASP A 217 -17.98 -1.54 15.56
CA ASP A 217 -18.45 -0.20 15.91
C ASP A 217 -17.58 0.86 15.20
N GLY A 218 -18.20 1.64 14.32
CA GLY A 218 -17.53 2.68 13.54
C GLY A 218 -16.89 2.20 12.23
N MET A 219 -17.04 0.93 11.83
CA MET A 219 -16.71 0.52 10.46
C MET A 219 -17.68 1.11 9.44
N SER A 220 -17.23 1.32 8.20
CA SER A 220 -18.13 1.61 7.08
C SER A 220 -18.91 0.36 6.65
N ASP A 221 -20.01 0.55 5.92
CA ASP A 221 -20.77 -0.56 5.32
C ASP A 221 -19.91 -1.37 4.35
N GLU A 222 -19.03 -0.69 3.61
CA GLU A 222 -18.09 -1.33 2.68
C GLU A 222 -17.13 -2.29 3.40
N MET A 223 -16.58 -1.87 4.55
CA MET A 223 -15.69 -2.72 5.36
C MET A 223 -16.43 -3.93 5.94
N ARG A 224 -17.65 -3.72 6.45
CA ARG A 224 -18.49 -4.83 6.94
C ARG A 224 -18.82 -5.82 5.83
N ALA A 225 -19.18 -5.33 4.64
CA ALA A 225 -19.45 -6.15 3.47
C ALA A 225 -18.20 -6.96 3.04
N ALA A 226 -17.02 -6.32 3.05
CA ALA A 226 -15.77 -7.01 2.74
C ALA A 226 -15.45 -8.14 3.74
N ILE A 227 -15.69 -7.94 5.04
CA ILE A 227 -15.50 -8.99 6.06
C ILE A 227 -16.45 -10.17 5.81
N ALA A 228 -17.73 -9.87 5.50
CA ALA A 228 -18.71 -10.90 5.18
C ALA A 228 -18.34 -11.68 3.91
N ASP A 229 -17.89 -11.00 2.85
CA ASP A 229 -17.40 -11.64 1.62
C ASP A 229 -16.16 -12.51 1.89
N GLY A 230 -15.22 -12.03 2.70
CA GLY A 230 -14.05 -12.79 3.13
C GLY A 230 -14.43 -14.08 3.87
N ALA A 231 -15.40 -14.02 4.78
CA ALA A 231 -15.92 -15.19 5.48
C ALA A 231 -16.61 -16.17 4.51
N GLN A 232 -17.44 -15.67 3.60
CA GLN A 232 -18.11 -16.49 2.60
C GLN A 232 -17.11 -17.16 1.64
N MET A 233 -16.02 -16.48 1.26
CA MET A 233 -14.96 -17.03 0.45
C MET A 233 -14.26 -18.21 1.15
N LEU A 234 -13.91 -18.04 2.43
CA LEU A 234 -13.31 -19.12 3.24
C LEU A 234 -14.22 -20.34 3.29
N GLU A 235 -15.50 -20.14 3.59
CA GLU A 235 -16.46 -21.24 3.69
C GLU A 235 -16.67 -21.97 2.36
N ARG A 236 -16.81 -21.23 1.26
CA ARG A 236 -16.92 -21.81 -0.08
C ARG A 236 -15.66 -22.60 -0.45
N PHE A 237 -14.48 -22.02 -0.25
CA PHE A 237 -13.22 -22.66 -0.60
C PHE A 237 -12.98 -23.95 0.20
N LEU A 238 -13.11 -23.88 1.53
CA LEU A 238 -12.91 -25.03 2.42
C LEU A 238 -14.03 -26.07 2.34
N GLY A 239 -15.20 -25.69 1.82
CA GLY A 239 -16.35 -26.58 1.59
C GLY A 239 -16.36 -27.23 0.22
N SER A 240 -15.60 -26.69 -0.74
CA SER A 240 -15.64 -27.16 -2.12
C SER A 240 -14.79 -28.40 -2.35
N LYS A 241 -15.29 -29.32 -3.18
CA LYS A 241 -14.55 -30.52 -3.64
C LYS A 241 -14.34 -30.52 -5.16
N ASP A 242 -14.64 -29.39 -5.81
CA ASP A 242 -14.66 -29.23 -7.27
C ASP A 242 -13.29 -28.95 -7.91
N PHE A 243 -12.22 -28.96 -7.13
CA PHE A 243 -10.89 -28.59 -7.58
C PHE A 243 -9.80 -29.47 -6.95
N ASN A 244 -8.66 -29.60 -7.65
CA ASN A 244 -7.49 -30.27 -7.10
C ASN A 244 -6.68 -29.29 -6.24
N TYR A 245 -6.87 -29.36 -4.91
CA TYR A 245 -6.18 -28.48 -3.95
C TYR A 245 -4.65 -28.58 -4.05
N VAL A 246 -4.08 -29.79 -4.19
CA VAL A 246 -2.63 -30.00 -4.25
C VAL A 246 -2.03 -29.32 -5.49
N ARG A 247 -2.72 -29.44 -6.64
CA ARG A 247 -2.35 -28.72 -7.86
C ARG A 247 -2.44 -27.20 -7.62
N LEU A 248 -3.56 -26.71 -7.08
CA LEU A 248 -3.74 -25.28 -6.85
C LEU A 248 -2.64 -24.70 -5.95
N GLU A 249 -2.34 -25.33 -4.81
CA GLU A 249 -1.31 -24.88 -3.88
C GLU A 249 0.07 -24.77 -4.55
N ARG A 250 0.46 -25.79 -5.34
CA ARG A 250 1.71 -25.79 -6.08
C ARG A 250 1.77 -24.67 -7.11
N GLU A 251 0.71 -24.51 -7.90
CA GLU A 251 0.66 -23.51 -8.97
C GLU A 251 0.61 -22.08 -8.41
N VAL A 252 -0.10 -21.84 -7.29
CA VAL A 252 -0.09 -20.53 -6.61
C VAL A 252 1.33 -20.15 -6.19
N ARG A 253 2.07 -21.08 -5.57
CA ARG A 253 3.46 -20.83 -5.16
C ARG A 253 4.35 -20.51 -6.35
N ALA A 254 4.32 -21.35 -7.38
CA ALA A 254 5.12 -21.16 -8.59
C ALA A 254 4.76 -19.87 -9.34
N ALA A 255 3.48 -19.49 -9.35
CA ALA A 255 3.01 -18.25 -9.95
C ALA A 255 3.52 -17.02 -9.19
N ILE A 256 3.48 -17.03 -7.85
CA ILE A 256 4.03 -15.93 -7.03
C ILE A 256 5.54 -15.79 -7.24
N GLU A 257 6.31 -16.90 -7.19
CA GLU A 257 7.76 -16.86 -7.40
C GLU A 257 8.14 -16.36 -8.80
N SER A 258 7.35 -16.72 -9.82
CA SER A 258 7.55 -16.22 -11.18
C SER A 258 7.16 -14.75 -11.32
N ALA A 259 6.05 -14.32 -10.69
CA ALA A 259 5.62 -12.93 -10.70
C ALA A 259 6.62 -12.02 -10.00
N ASP A 260 7.17 -12.44 -8.85
CA ASP A 260 8.19 -11.69 -8.12
C ASP A 260 9.47 -11.50 -8.96
N ARG A 261 9.84 -12.49 -9.81
CA ARG A 261 10.94 -12.35 -10.79
C ARG A 261 10.62 -11.33 -11.87
N PHE A 262 9.45 -11.43 -12.51
CA PHE A 262 9.03 -10.45 -13.51
C PHE A 262 8.97 -9.02 -12.95
N VAL A 263 8.53 -8.84 -11.70
CA VAL A 263 8.55 -7.52 -11.03
C VAL A 263 9.98 -7.00 -10.87
N ALA A 264 10.93 -7.87 -10.48
CA ALA A 264 12.33 -7.48 -10.36
C ALA A 264 12.94 -7.03 -11.70
N ASP A 265 12.46 -7.60 -12.81
CA ASP A 265 12.87 -7.25 -14.17
C ASP A 265 12.06 -6.07 -14.77
N GLY A 266 11.13 -5.47 -14.00
CA GLY A 266 10.28 -4.36 -14.45
C GLY A 266 9.12 -4.77 -15.36
N GLU A 267 8.81 -6.06 -15.46
CA GLU A 267 7.79 -6.63 -16.33
C GLU A 267 6.44 -6.85 -15.62
N SER A 268 5.86 -5.80 -15.03
CA SER A 268 4.62 -5.88 -14.23
C SER A 268 3.43 -6.50 -14.99
N THR A 269 3.32 -6.29 -16.30
CA THR A 269 2.27 -6.90 -17.14
C THR A 269 2.41 -8.42 -17.23
N HIS A 270 3.63 -8.95 -17.41
CA HIS A 270 3.89 -10.39 -17.44
C HIS A 270 3.70 -11.01 -16.05
N ALA A 271 4.11 -10.31 -15.00
CA ALA A 271 3.84 -10.72 -13.62
C ALA A 271 2.34 -10.88 -13.35
N LEU A 272 1.53 -9.91 -13.79
CA LEU A 272 0.07 -9.95 -13.61
C LEU A 272 -0.55 -11.10 -14.41
N ALA A 273 -0.17 -11.26 -15.68
CA ALA A 273 -0.64 -12.35 -16.53
C ALA A 273 -0.32 -13.73 -15.92
N ARG A 274 0.88 -13.88 -15.34
CA ARG A 274 1.30 -15.12 -14.69
C ARG A 274 0.42 -15.49 -13.49
N LEU A 275 0.03 -14.52 -12.67
CA LEU A 275 -0.90 -14.73 -11.56
C LEU A 275 -2.32 -15.00 -12.07
N GLN A 276 -2.75 -14.31 -13.13
CA GLN A 276 -4.08 -14.48 -13.71
C GLN A 276 -4.31 -15.87 -14.30
N ALA A 277 -3.26 -16.54 -14.80
CA ALA A 277 -3.32 -17.91 -15.29
C ALA A 277 -3.81 -18.93 -14.24
N LEU A 278 -3.77 -18.61 -12.94
CA LEU A 278 -4.35 -19.46 -11.90
C LEU A 278 -5.88 -19.63 -12.04
N ALA A 279 -6.55 -18.72 -12.76
CA ALA A 279 -7.97 -18.80 -13.09
C ALA A 279 -8.34 -20.09 -13.86
N GLU A 280 -7.38 -20.73 -14.54
CA GLU A 280 -7.58 -22.03 -15.19
C GLU A 280 -7.84 -23.18 -14.21
N ILE A 281 -7.42 -23.03 -12.95
CA ILE A 281 -7.58 -24.04 -11.89
C ILE A 281 -8.76 -23.68 -11.01
N ARG A 282 -8.85 -22.41 -10.61
CA ARG A 282 -9.93 -21.87 -9.79
C ARG A 282 -10.00 -20.37 -10.02
N ALA A 283 -11.23 -19.82 -10.08
CA ALA A 283 -11.42 -18.37 -10.21
C ALA A 283 -10.66 -17.62 -9.11
N LEU A 284 -9.91 -16.56 -9.48
CA LEU A 284 -8.99 -15.88 -8.56
C LEU A 284 -9.67 -15.29 -7.33
N ASP A 285 -10.92 -14.88 -7.50
CA ASP A 285 -11.76 -14.31 -6.45
C ASP A 285 -12.22 -15.39 -5.45
N GLU A 286 -12.14 -16.67 -5.81
CA GLU A 286 -12.45 -17.79 -4.92
C GLU A 286 -11.20 -18.41 -4.25
N ILE A 287 -10.01 -17.84 -4.45
CA ILE A 287 -8.77 -18.34 -3.82
C ILE A 287 -8.45 -17.47 -2.58
N PRO A 288 -8.71 -17.94 -1.35
CA PRO A 288 -8.44 -17.18 -0.12
C PRO A 288 -6.94 -17.24 0.26
N HIS A 289 -6.07 -16.77 -0.63
CA HIS A 289 -4.62 -16.78 -0.42
C HIS A 289 -4.07 -15.35 -0.26
N VAL A 290 -3.77 -14.96 0.98
CA VAL A 290 -3.33 -13.61 1.36
C VAL A 290 -2.15 -13.08 0.53
N PRO A 291 -1.04 -13.83 0.37
CA PRO A 291 0.07 -13.37 -0.47
C PRO A 291 -0.33 -13.15 -1.94
N LEU A 292 -1.22 -13.99 -2.48
CA LEU A 292 -1.66 -13.88 -3.88
C LEU A 292 -2.48 -12.61 -4.10
N LEU A 293 -3.48 -12.37 -3.25
CA LEU A 293 -4.31 -11.16 -3.31
C LEU A 293 -3.48 -9.89 -3.14
N SER A 294 -2.46 -9.93 -2.26
CA SER A 294 -1.53 -8.81 -2.10
C SER A 294 -0.72 -8.53 -3.36
N ARG A 295 -0.18 -9.54 -4.06
CA ARG A 295 0.56 -9.33 -5.32
C ARG A 295 -0.37 -8.86 -6.44
N LEU A 296 -1.54 -9.48 -6.58
CA LEU A 296 -2.55 -9.04 -7.55
C LEU A 296 -2.90 -7.56 -7.33
N SER A 297 -3.17 -7.15 -6.09
CA SER A 297 -3.48 -5.76 -5.77
C SER A 297 -2.33 -4.80 -6.11
N PHE A 298 -1.09 -5.19 -5.79
CA PHE A 298 0.09 -4.40 -6.14
C PHE A 298 0.22 -4.24 -7.66
N LEU A 299 0.22 -5.35 -8.40
CA LEU A 299 0.39 -5.36 -9.85
C LEU A 299 -0.73 -4.64 -10.60
N GLN A 300 -1.97 -4.71 -10.11
CA GLN A 300 -3.09 -3.93 -10.67
C GLN A 300 -2.83 -2.42 -10.54
N GLY A 301 -2.20 -1.98 -9.45
CA GLY A 301 -1.75 -0.60 -9.30
C GLY A 301 -0.65 -0.23 -10.30
N GLU A 302 0.35 -1.10 -10.46
CA GLU A 302 1.46 -0.90 -11.40
C GLU A 302 0.99 -0.78 -12.86
N VAL A 303 -0.02 -1.55 -13.27
CA VAL A 303 -0.60 -1.44 -14.63
C VAL A 303 -1.68 -0.34 -14.75
N GLY A 304 -1.86 0.49 -13.73
CA GLY A 304 -2.79 1.63 -13.73
C GLY A 304 -4.25 1.28 -13.47
N SER A 305 -4.58 0.05 -13.08
CA SER A 305 -5.93 -0.41 -12.75
C SER A 305 -6.28 -0.17 -11.28
N ARG A 306 -6.47 1.10 -10.91
CA ARG A 306 -6.70 1.51 -9.52
C ARG A 306 -7.97 0.98 -8.88
N ALA A 307 -9.07 0.96 -9.64
CA ALA A 307 -10.34 0.44 -9.16
C ALA A 307 -10.19 -1.04 -8.74
N GLU A 308 -9.48 -1.83 -9.55
CA GLU A 308 -9.23 -3.24 -9.28
C GLU A 308 -8.23 -3.44 -8.14
N GLN A 309 -7.18 -2.62 -8.08
CA GLN A 309 -6.28 -2.58 -6.93
C GLN A 309 -7.06 -2.36 -5.64
N GLN A 310 -7.94 -1.34 -5.59
CA GLN A 310 -8.75 -1.01 -4.42
C GLN A 310 -9.69 -2.15 -4.04
N ARG A 311 -10.39 -2.73 -5.03
CA ARG A 311 -11.26 -3.90 -4.84
C ARG A 311 -10.51 -5.07 -4.18
N LEU A 312 -9.31 -5.38 -4.69
CA LEU A 312 -8.47 -6.45 -4.14
C LEU A 312 -7.94 -6.13 -2.74
N ARG A 313 -7.63 -4.86 -2.43
CA ARG A 313 -7.25 -4.44 -1.06
C ARG A 313 -8.40 -4.63 -0.08
N MET A 314 -9.61 -4.22 -0.46
CA MET A 314 -10.80 -4.42 0.38
C MET A 314 -11.07 -5.91 0.61
N ARG A 315 -10.94 -6.74 -0.43
CA ARG A 315 -11.06 -8.19 -0.31
C ARG A 315 -9.99 -8.81 0.59
N LEU A 316 -8.74 -8.37 0.45
CA LEU A 316 -7.63 -8.79 1.30
C LEU A 316 -7.88 -8.43 2.77
N PHE A 317 -8.34 -7.20 3.03
CA PHE A 317 -8.75 -6.76 4.36
C PHE A 317 -9.85 -7.67 4.92
N GLY A 318 -10.93 -7.88 4.16
CA GLY A 318 -12.05 -8.74 4.56
C GLY A 318 -11.62 -10.16 4.89
N LEU A 319 -10.77 -10.76 4.06
CA LEU A 319 -10.21 -12.10 4.29
C LEU A 319 -9.37 -12.16 5.58
N GLN A 320 -8.48 -11.21 5.81
CA GLN A 320 -7.62 -11.18 7.01
C GLN A 320 -8.45 -11.04 8.29
N GLN A 321 -9.48 -10.19 8.26
CA GLN A 321 -10.41 -10.02 9.37
C GLN A 321 -11.28 -11.27 9.59
N ALA A 322 -11.74 -11.92 8.52
CA ALA A 322 -12.49 -13.17 8.61
C ALA A 322 -11.65 -14.32 9.23
N ILE A 323 -10.38 -14.43 8.85
CA ILE A 323 -9.43 -15.38 9.47
C ILE A 323 -9.24 -15.04 10.96
N GLY A 324 -8.98 -13.78 11.28
CA GLY A 324 -8.81 -13.32 12.66
C GLY A 324 -10.05 -13.56 13.54
N ALA A 325 -11.24 -13.49 12.96
CA ALA A 325 -12.50 -13.69 13.69
C ALA A 325 -12.74 -15.16 14.06
N LYS A 326 -12.03 -16.13 13.46
CA LYS A 326 -12.16 -17.55 13.78
C LYS A 326 -11.59 -17.90 15.16
N GLY A 327 -10.61 -17.14 15.64
CA GLY A 327 -10.01 -17.36 16.95
C GLY A 327 -8.68 -16.62 17.15
N ASP A 328 -8.10 -16.74 18.34
CA ASP A 328 -6.82 -16.14 18.71
C ASP A 328 -5.63 -17.11 18.60
N GLY A 329 -5.91 -18.40 18.33
CA GLY A 329 -4.92 -19.44 18.19
C GLY A 329 -4.20 -19.80 19.50
N LEU A 330 -4.78 -19.52 20.67
CA LEU A 330 -4.17 -19.80 21.98
C LEU A 330 -4.54 -21.18 22.57
N SER A 331 -5.62 -21.79 22.10
CA SER A 331 -6.02 -23.16 22.48
C SER A 331 -6.64 -23.93 21.31
N PHE A 332 -7.03 -25.19 21.52
CA PHE A 332 -7.77 -25.96 20.52
C PHE A 332 -9.14 -25.36 20.22
N GLU A 333 -9.81 -24.80 21.22
CA GLU A 333 -11.16 -24.20 21.12
C GLU A 333 -11.14 -22.87 20.35
N THR A 334 -10.04 -22.11 20.46
CA THR A 334 -9.85 -20.84 19.77
C THR A 334 -8.85 -20.95 18.60
N ALA A 335 -8.60 -22.16 18.12
CA ALA A 335 -7.70 -22.41 17.00
C ALA A 335 -8.18 -21.69 15.74
N ILE A 336 -7.23 -21.17 14.96
CA ILE A 336 -7.54 -20.42 13.74
C ILE A 336 -7.68 -21.40 12.57
N GLU A 337 -8.84 -21.39 11.91
CA GLU A 337 -9.06 -22.20 10.71
C GLU A 337 -8.33 -21.57 9.50
N VAL A 338 -7.44 -22.33 8.86
CA VAL A 338 -6.62 -21.82 7.75
C VAL A 338 -6.91 -22.54 6.43
N PRO A 339 -7.11 -21.82 5.31
CA PRO A 339 -7.28 -22.42 3.99
C PRO A 339 -5.96 -22.80 3.31
N PHE A 340 -4.82 -22.33 3.82
CA PHE A 340 -3.48 -22.65 3.34
C PHE A 340 -2.48 -22.60 4.51
N ILE A 341 -1.49 -23.49 4.53
CA ILE A 341 -0.43 -23.49 5.56
C ILE A 341 0.40 -22.19 5.55
N THR A 342 0.52 -21.53 4.40
CA THR A 342 1.22 -20.24 4.29
C THR A 342 0.60 -19.16 5.18
N ILE A 343 -0.70 -19.24 5.47
CA ILE A 343 -1.39 -18.28 6.36
C ILE A 343 -0.91 -18.40 7.80
N GLU A 344 -0.54 -19.59 8.27
CA GLU A 344 0.05 -19.77 9.61
C GLU A 344 1.33 -18.92 9.74
N SER A 345 2.20 -19.01 8.73
CA SER A 345 3.45 -18.26 8.70
C SER A 345 3.20 -16.75 8.62
N ASP A 346 2.25 -16.32 7.79
CA ASP A 346 1.87 -14.90 7.69
C ASP A 346 1.28 -14.37 8.99
N TRP A 347 0.48 -15.18 9.69
CA TRP A 347 -0.14 -14.83 10.97
C TRP A 347 0.90 -14.72 12.09
N LEU A 348 1.87 -15.63 12.13
CA LEU A 348 3.00 -15.55 13.07
C LEU A 348 3.87 -14.32 12.79
N ALA A 349 4.21 -14.05 11.53
CA ALA A 349 5.00 -12.88 11.14
C ALA A 349 4.31 -11.56 11.51
N ASP A 350 2.98 -11.49 11.36
CA ASP A 350 2.16 -10.34 11.78
C ASP A 350 2.28 -10.02 13.28
N ARG A 351 2.50 -11.07 14.10
CA ARG A 351 2.71 -10.99 15.55
C ARG A 351 4.16 -11.05 15.99
N LYS A 352 5.10 -11.03 15.04
CA LYS A 352 6.54 -11.15 15.29
C LYS A 352 6.92 -12.41 16.07
N LEU A 353 6.21 -13.50 15.80
CA LEU A 353 6.47 -14.80 16.37
C LEU A 353 7.34 -15.60 15.39
N GLN A 354 8.37 -16.25 15.91
CA GLN A 354 9.20 -17.19 15.16
C GLN A 354 8.81 -18.61 15.54
N ARG A 355 8.53 -19.46 14.54
CA ARG A 355 8.26 -20.89 14.74
C ARG A 355 9.55 -21.63 15.10
N GLU A 356 9.55 -22.36 16.21
CA GLU A 356 10.62 -23.29 16.61
C GLU A 356 10.31 -24.73 16.19
N ARG A 357 9.06 -25.17 16.40
CA ARG A 357 8.63 -26.55 16.14
C ARG A 357 7.18 -26.57 15.65
N GLN A 358 6.83 -27.59 14.87
CA GLN A 358 5.48 -27.87 14.40
C GLN A 358 5.15 -29.34 14.66
N SER A 359 3.93 -29.60 15.09
CA SER A 359 3.37 -30.94 15.22
C SER A 359 1.91 -30.95 14.82
N LEU A 360 1.50 -31.96 14.06
CA LEU A 360 0.11 -32.24 13.77
C LEU A 360 -0.49 -33.05 14.93
N VAL A 361 -1.52 -32.51 15.58
CA VAL A 361 -2.15 -33.11 16.77
C VAL A 361 -3.63 -33.37 16.49
N PRO A 362 -4.09 -34.63 16.58
CA PRO A 362 -5.52 -34.93 16.58
C PRO A 362 -6.14 -34.59 17.93
N HIS A 363 -7.26 -33.87 17.93
CA HIS A 363 -8.00 -33.53 19.16
C HIS A 363 -9.51 -33.44 18.87
N ALA A 364 -10.33 -34.16 19.64
CA ALA A 364 -11.79 -34.16 19.51
C ALA A 364 -12.32 -34.37 18.06
N GLY A 365 -11.70 -35.27 17.30
CA GLY A 365 -12.10 -35.57 15.91
C GLY A 365 -11.64 -34.53 14.87
N ARG A 366 -10.86 -33.53 15.29
CA ARG A 366 -10.25 -32.52 14.43
C ARG A 366 -8.73 -32.69 14.39
N SER A 367 -8.10 -32.07 13.41
CA SER A 367 -6.64 -32.08 13.22
C SER A 367 -6.11 -30.65 13.31
N TYR A 368 -5.13 -30.46 14.19
CA TYR A 368 -4.56 -29.14 14.47
C TYR A 368 -3.08 -29.11 14.19
N ASP A 369 -2.62 -28.08 13.51
CA ASP A 369 -1.21 -27.73 13.49
C ASP A 369 -0.89 -26.91 14.75
N VAL A 370 -0.09 -27.52 15.62
CA VAL A 370 0.38 -26.91 16.87
C VAL A 370 1.81 -26.46 16.68
N LEU A 371 2.03 -25.15 16.78
CA LEU A 371 3.31 -24.49 16.58
C LEU A 371 3.88 -24.05 17.92
N ASP A 372 5.07 -24.53 18.28
CA ASP A 372 5.87 -23.93 19.35
C ASP A 372 6.55 -22.68 18.77
N VAL A 373 6.35 -21.53 19.40
CA VAL A 373 6.80 -20.22 18.91
C VAL A 373 7.53 -19.43 19.97
N VAL A 374 8.42 -18.54 19.53
CA VAL A 374 9.16 -17.59 20.36
C VAL A 374 8.90 -16.16 19.89
N ASP A 375 8.68 -15.22 20.82
CA ASP A 375 8.54 -13.79 20.52
C ASP A 375 9.89 -13.05 20.47
N GLU A 376 9.87 -11.74 20.21
CA GLU A 376 11.09 -10.91 20.18
C GLU A 376 11.83 -10.85 21.53
N GLN A 377 11.15 -11.15 22.64
CA GLN A 377 11.70 -11.15 23.99
C GLN A 377 12.23 -12.53 24.41
N GLY A 378 12.10 -13.55 23.56
CA GLY A 378 12.50 -14.92 23.87
C GLY A 378 11.44 -15.73 24.64
N ASN A 379 10.23 -15.20 24.85
CA ASN A 379 9.16 -15.94 25.53
C ASN A 379 8.61 -17.02 24.61
N LYS A 380 8.50 -18.23 25.15
CA LYS A 380 7.96 -19.39 24.43
C LYS A 380 6.47 -19.53 24.67
N SER A 381 5.72 -19.84 23.63
CA SER A 381 4.30 -20.18 23.73
C SER A 381 3.87 -21.12 22.59
N LYS A 382 2.63 -21.62 22.64
CA LYS A 382 2.06 -22.45 21.58
C LYS A 382 1.01 -21.69 20.79
N ARG A 383 0.88 -22.00 19.50
CA ARG A 383 -0.18 -21.51 18.63
C ARG A 383 -0.88 -22.67 17.93
N TYR A 384 -2.20 -22.55 17.79
CA TYR A 384 -3.08 -23.62 17.33
C TYR A 384 -3.81 -23.19 16.06
N PHE A 385 -3.69 -23.98 15.00
CA PHE A 385 -4.37 -23.76 13.73
C PHE A 385 -5.20 -25.00 13.41
N ASP A 386 -6.50 -24.81 13.14
CA ASP A 386 -7.35 -25.92 12.67
C ASP A 386 -7.12 -26.14 11.18
N VAL A 387 -6.55 -27.31 10.87
CA VAL A 387 -6.23 -27.75 9.51
C VAL A 387 -7.13 -28.91 9.07
N THR A 388 -8.21 -29.21 9.79
CA THR A 388 -9.09 -30.36 9.52
C THR A 388 -9.62 -30.36 8.09
N ARG A 389 -10.27 -29.26 7.68
CA ARG A 389 -10.84 -29.15 6.32
C ARG A 389 -9.76 -29.02 5.26
N LEU A 390 -8.67 -28.33 5.56
CA LEU A 390 -7.51 -28.24 4.69
C LEU A 390 -6.90 -29.62 4.39
N LEU A 391 -6.72 -30.47 5.40
CA LEU A 391 -6.25 -31.84 5.22
C LEU A 391 -7.23 -32.67 4.40
N ALA A 392 -8.54 -32.51 4.62
CA ALA A 392 -9.56 -33.18 3.82
C ALA A 392 -9.47 -32.80 2.33
N LEU A 393 -9.29 -31.51 2.01
CA LEU A 393 -9.06 -31.05 0.64
C LEU A 393 -7.78 -31.65 0.04
N ARG A 394 -6.69 -31.67 0.81
CA ARG A 394 -5.41 -32.22 0.37
C ARG A 394 -5.50 -33.72 0.08
N MET A 395 -6.17 -34.48 0.94
CA MET A 395 -6.40 -35.92 0.76
C MET A 395 -7.27 -36.20 -0.46
N ALA A 396 -8.33 -35.42 -0.69
CA ALA A 396 -9.15 -35.53 -1.90
C ALA A 396 -8.33 -35.29 -3.18
N GLY A 397 -7.39 -34.34 -3.15
CA GLY A 397 -6.51 -34.02 -4.26
C GLY A 397 -5.55 -35.16 -4.68
N PHE A 398 -5.15 -36.03 -3.75
CA PHE A 398 -4.32 -37.21 -4.08
C PHE A 398 -5.12 -38.33 -4.77
N GLY A 399 -6.44 -38.39 -4.57
CA GLY A 399 -7.31 -39.38 -5.18
C GLY A 399 -7.84 -38.99 -6.57
N ALA A 400 -7.74 -37.71 -6.95
CA ALA A 400 -8.18 -37.24 -8.26
C ALA A 400 -7.18 -37.66 -9.34
N LYS A 401 -7.63 -38.44 -10.33
CA LYS A 401 -6.85 -38.69 -11.55
C LYS A 401 -6.59 -37.35 -12.28
N PRO A 402 -5.37 -37.15 -12.80
CA PRO A 402 -4.93 -35.87 -13.36
C PRO A 402 -5.75 -35.39 -14.56
#